data_AF-A0A368HBZ0-F1
#
_entry.id   AF-A0A368HBZ0-F1
#
_cell.length_a   1.000
_cell.length_b   1.000
_cell.length_c   1.000
_cell.angle_alpha   90.00
_cell.angle_beta   90.00
_cell.angle_gamma   90.00
#
_symmetry.space_group_name_H-M   'P 1'
#
loop_
_entity.id
_entity.type
_entity.pdbx_description
1 polymer ?
#
loop_
_entity_poly.entity_id
_entity_poly.type
_entity_poly.pdbx_seq_one_letter_code
_entity_poly.pdbx_strand_id
1 'polypeptide(L)'
;MLLWLVLLAATNHAVAETYQMPLVKIRSKMVEMLRAGSWAAYIEEMRSRQTMEAPTEKSNFHQNLPRFKINAYHNMEYVANITIGSPEQTFTVVLDTGSPDTWVVDYTCSADKPLVCDDSICDQGMICKIFCPHQVCCEDKKPRKKNPCRGKHYFESAKSSSYVPMNGTWRMGYRPRGTAHGFFGNDTLRFGDKSTAQLVVPATKIGFANKIDEFLGEVRDYLPN
;
A
#
# COMPACT_ATOMS: atom_id res chain seq x y z
N MET A 1 -4.08 -46.28 -43.49
CA MET A 1 -4.47 -46.39 -42.06
C MET A 1 -3.34 -46.07 -41.09
N LEU A 2 -2.09 -46.51 -41.30
CA LEU A 2 -0.98 -46.18 -40.38
C LEU A 2 -0.61 -44.69 -40.30
N LEU A 3 -0.80 -43.91 -41.37
CA LEU A 3 -0.45 -42.48 -41.38
C LEU A 3 -1.33 -41.62 -40.43
N TRP A 4 -2.58 -42.03 -40.21
CA TRP A 4 -3.51 -41.33 -39.33
C TRP A 4 -3.22 -41.59 -37.84
N LEU A 5 -2.65 -42.76 -37.50
CA LEU A 5 -2.24 -43.09 -36.13
C LEU A 5 -1.04 -42.25 -35.67
N VAL A 6 -0.15 -41.86 -36.59
CA VAL A 6 1.00 -40.99 -36.29
C VAL A 6 0.56 -39.52 -36.11
N LEU A 7 -0.44 -39.07 -36.86
CA LEU A 7 -0.99 -37.71 -36.75
C LEU A 7 -1.79 -37.48 -35.46
N LEU A 8 -2.41 -38.53 -34.89
CA LEU A 8 -3.08 -38.46 -33.58
C LEU A 8 -2.13 -38.51 -32.38
N ALA A 9 -0.86 -38.92 -32.57
CA ALA A 9 0.15 -38.90 -31.51
C ALA A 9 0.78 -37.51 -31.30
N ALA A 10 0.49 -36.54 -32.17
CA ALA A 10 0.93 -35.15 -32.05
C ALA A 10 -0.15 -34.26 -31.41
N THR A 11 -0.96 -34.80 -30.49
CA THR A 11 -1.78 -33.96 -29.62
C THR A 11 -0.83 -33.17 -28.73
N ASN A 12 -0.66 -31.89 -29.07
CA ASN A 12 -0.08 -30.88 -28.19
C ASN A 12 -0.75 -31.02 -26.82
N HIS A 13 -0.03 -31.57 -25.86
CA HIS A 13 -0.41 -31.44 -24.47
C HIS A 13 -0.16 -29.99 -24.11
N ALA A 14 -1.17 -29.14 -24.33
CA ALA A 14 -1.20 -27.82 -23.72
C ALA A 14 -1.36 -28.04 -22.22
N VAL A 15 -0.23 -28.23 -21.53
CA VAL A 15 -0.22 -28.23 -20.07
C VAL A 15 -0.44 -26.78 -19.67
N ALA A 16 -1.64 -26.45 -19.21
CA ALA A 16 -1.88 -25.16 -18.57
C ALA A 16 -1.07 -25.16 -17.28
N GLU A 17 0.08 -24.48 -17.30
CA GLU A 17 0.88 -24.25 -16.10
C GLU A 17 0.04 -23.44 -15.12
N THR A 18 -0.33 -24.08 -14.01
CA THR A 18 -1.17 -23.46 -12.99
C THR A 18 -0.26 -22.78 -11.99
N TYR A 19 -0.33 -21.45 -11.96
CA TYR A 19 0.34 -20.66 -10.94
C TYR A 19 -0.57 -20.44 -9.73
N GLN A 20 -0.10 -20.80 -8.53
CA GLN A 20 -0.82 -20.59 -7.28
C GLN A 20 0.03 -19.73 -6.34
N MET A 21 -0.51 -18.57 -5.96
CA MET A 21 0.13 -17.71 -4.98
C MET A 21 -0.41 -18.03 -3.58
N PRO A 22 0.44 -18.43 -2.61
CA PRO A 22 -0.01 -18.66 -1.24
C PRO A 22 -0.44 -17.36 -0.58
N LEU A 23 -1.56 -17.41 0.15
CA LEU A 23 -2.02 -16.32 1.00
C LEU A 23 -1.70 -16.64 2.47
N VAL A 24 -1.19 -15.65 3.19
CA VAL A 24 -0.95 -15.74 4.63
C VAL A 24 -2.14 -15.13 5.35
N LYS A 25 -2.78 -15.93 6.22
CA LYS A 25 -3.85 -15.43 7.09
C LYS A 25 -3.24 -14.64 8.26
N ILE A 26 -3.66 -13.40 8.41
CA ILE A 26 -3.28 -12.51 9.51
C ILE A 26 -4.48 -12.24 10.43
N ARG A 27 -4.19 -11.78 11.65
CA ARG A 27 -5.23 -11.30 12.56
C ARG A 27 -5.60 -9.88 12.15
N SER A 28 -6.87 -9.67 11.79
CA SER A 28 -7.35 -8.35 11.44
C SER A 28 -7.43 -7.43 12.67
N LYS A 29 -7.25 -6.13 12.44
CA LYS A 29 -7.27 -5.12 13.51
C LYS A 29 -8.63 -5.08 14.22
N MET A 30 -9.71 -5.31 13.47
CA MET A 30 -11.05 -5.46 14.03
C MET A 30 -11.11 -6.62 15.02
N VAL A 31 -10.56 -7.79 14.69
CA VAL A 31 -10.51 -8.95 15.59
C VAL A 31 -9.67 -8.66 16.84
N GLU A 32 -8.56 -7.94 16.71
CA GLU A 32 -7.78 -7.50 17.88
C GLU A 32 -8.60 -6.61 18.82
N MET A 33 -9.26 -5.58 18.28
CA MET A 33 -10.05 -4.65 19.07
C MET A 33 -11.29 -5.30 19.68
N LEU A 34 -11.90 -6.27 18.99
CA LEU A 34 -13.00 -7.06 19.55
C LEU A 34 -12.53 -7.84 20.77
N ARG A 35 -11.36 -8.49 20.69
CA ARG A 35 -10.78 -9.23 21.83
C ARG A 35 -10.36 -8.31 22.98
N ALA A 36 -9.87 -7.11 22.66
CA ALA A 36 -9.50 -6.11 23.64
C ALA A 36 -10.71 -5.33 24.22
N GLY A 37 -11.92 -5.55 23.69
CA GLY A 37 -13.12 -4.80 24.08
C GLY A 37 -13.15 -3.33 23.64
N SER A 38 -12.20 -2.89 22.80
CA SER A 38 -12.06 -1.49 22.37
C SER A 38 -12.77 -1.15 21.05
N TRP A 39 -13.33 -2.15 20.36
CA TRP A 39 -13.97 -1.95 19.04
C TRP A 39 -15.16 -0.98 19.08
N ALA A 40 -15.99 -1.05 20.12
CA ALA A 40 -17.17 -0.19 20.24
C ALA A 40 -16.78 1.29 20.35
N ALA A 41 -15.82 1.60 21.23
CA ALA A 41 -15.28 2.94 21.41
C ALA A 41 -14.61 3.46 20.12
N TYR A 42 -13.85 2.60 19.43
CA TYR A 42 -13.24 2.94 18.14
C TYR A 42 -14.29 3.36 17.09
N ILE A 43 -15.37 2.58 16.96
CA ILE A 43 -16.46 2.90 16.01
C ILE A 43 -17.17 4.20 16.39
N GLU A 44 -17.39 4.47 17.67
CA GLU A 44 -17.99 5.71 18.15
C GLU A 44 -17.12 6.94 17.82
N GLU A 45 -15.81 6.86 18.08
CA GLU A 45 -14.84 7.89 17.70
C GLU A 45 -14.82 8.12 16.17
N MET A 46 -14.86 7.04 15.39
CA MET A 46 -14.89 7.15 13.94
C MET A 46 -16.17 7.81 13.44
N ARG A 47 -17.32 7.57 14.07
CA ARG A 47 -18.59 8.23 13.75
C ARG A 47 -18.56 9.71 14.11
N SER A 48 -18.03 10.08 15.28
CA SER A 48 -17.98 11.48 15.72
C SER A 48 -17.04 12.35 14.88
N ARG A 49 -15.91 11.79 14.43
CA ARG A 49 -14.98 12.49 13.52
C ARG A 49 -15.60 12.72 12.14
N GLN A 50 -16.44 11.80 11.65
CA GLN A 50 -17.12 11.95 10.36
C GLN A 50 -18.19 13.05 10.36
N THR A 51 -18.79 13.36 11.50
CA THR A 51 -19.73 14.48 11.62
C THR A 51 -19.02 15.84 11.70
N MET A 52 -17.71 15.86 12.00
CA MET A 52 -16.90 17.08 12.10
C MET A 52 -16.20 17.49 10.79
N GLU A 53 -16.14 16.60 9.79
CA GLU A 53 -15.75 16.97 8.43
C GLU A 53 -16.90 17.75 7.79
N ALA A 54 -16.88 19.07 7.94
CA ALA A 54 -17.78 19.98 7.21
C ALA A 54 -17.72 19.68 5.71
N PRO A 55 -18.83 19.79 4.96
CA PRO A 55 -18.84 19.58 3.53
C PRO A 55 -18.05 20.70 2.85
N THR A 56 -16.75 20.53 2.72
CA THR A 56 -15.93 21.37 1.84
C THR A 56 -16.19 20.94 0.41
N GLU A 57 -16.89 21.83 -0.28
CA GLU A 57 -17.05 21.96 -1.72
C GLU A 57 -18.00 20.99 -2.43
N LYS A 58 -18.87 21.64 -3.22
CA LYS A 58 -19.88 21.14 -4.12
C LYS A 58 -19.28 20.14 -5.13
N SER A 59 -19.19 18.86 -4.78
CA SER A 59 -19.14 17.82 -5.81
C SER A 59 -20.56 17.53 -6.26
N ASN A 60 -20.92 17.96 -7.47
CA ASN A 60 -22.16 17.57 -8.16
C ASN A 60 -22.12 16.08 -8.54
N PHE A 61 -21.99 15.20 -7.55
CA PHE A 61 -22.19 13.78 -7.73
C PHE A 61 -23.40 13.42 -6.86
N HIS A 62 -24.58 13.43 -7.49
CA HIS A 62 -25.74 12.69 -7.02
C HIS A 62 -25.26 11.33 -6.54
N GLN A 63 -25.39 10.98 -5.26
CA GLN A 63 -25.89 9.70 -4.77
C GLN A 63 -26.21 9.82 -3.27
N ASN A 64 -27.50 10.00 -2.98
CA ASN A 64 -28.14 9.69 -1.70
C ASN A 64 -28.17 8.17 -1.51
N LEU A 65 -27.01 7.53 -1.34
CA LEU A 65 -26.93 6.17 -0.84
C LEU A 65 -26.48 6.21 0.62
N PRO A 66 -27.05 5.37 1.52
CA PRO A 66 -26.53 5.20 2.86
C PRO A 66 -25.05 4.88 2.76
N ARG A 67 -24.18 5.75 3.28
CA ARG A 67 -22.73 5.59 3.22
C ARG A 67 -22.31 4.44 4.13
N PHE A 68 -22.48 3.19 3.68
CA PHE A 68 -21.73 2.07 4.24
C PHE A 68 -20.27 2.27 3.83
N LYS A 69 -19.55 3.05 4.65
CA LYS A 69 -18.11 3.26 4.52
C LYS A 69 -17.45 1.93 4.86
N ILE A 70 -17.09 1.17 3.83
CA ILE A 70 -16.31 -0.05 3.99
C ILE A 70 -14.97 0.37 4.60
N ASN A 71 -14.74 0.01 5.86
CA ASN A 71 -13.47 0.21 6.55
C ASN A 71 -12.41 -0.63 5.82
N ALA A 72 -11.71 -0.02 4.87
CA ALA A 72 -10.95 -0.77 3.86
C ALA A 72 -9.84 -1.67 4.43
N TYR A 73 -9.28 -1.36 5.61
CA TYR A 73 -8.10 -2.06 6.13
C TYR A 73 -8.29 -2.82 7.46
N HIS A 74 -9.28 -2.47 8.29
CA HIS A 74 -9.38 -3.07 9.64
C HIS A 74 -9.84 -4.53 9.62
N ASN A 75 -10.46 -4.97 8.53
CA ASN A 75 -10.99 -6.32 8.37
C ASN A 75 -10.12 -7.17 7.43
N MET A 76 -8.93 -6.70 7.08
CA MET A 76 -8.01 -7.46 6.23
C MET A 76 -7.46 -8.66 6.99
N GLU A 77 -7.63 -9.83 6.39
CA GLU A 77 -7.23 -11.10 6.99
C GLU A 77 -6.26 -11.89 6.12
N TYR A 78 -6.04 -11.50 4.86
CA TYR A 78 -5.14 -12.21 3.96
C TYR A 78 -4.18 -11.25 3.27
N VAL A 79 -2.91 -11.61 3.29
CA VAL A 79 -1.83 -10.92 2.60
C VAL A 79 -1.04 -11.93 1.78
N ALA A 80 -0.22 -11.44 0.87
CA ALA A 80 0.65 -12.28 0.06
C ALA A 80 1.98 -11.58 -0.21
N ASN A 81 3.01 -12.39 -0.46
CA ASN A 81 4.30 -11.87 -0.86
C ASN A 81 4.36 -11.72 -2.39
N ILE A 82 4.92 -10.60 -2.82
CA ILE A 82 5.30 -10.31 -4.19
C ILE A 82 6.75 -9.86 -4.21
N THR A 83 7.38 -9.89 -5.38
CA THR A 83 8.68 -9.25 -5.56
C THR A 83 8.67 -8.28 -6.73
N ILE A 84 9.41 -7.19 -6.62
CA ILE A 84 9.54 -6.17 -7.66
C ILE A 84 11.03 -5.93 -7.92
N GLY A 85 11.40 -5.83 -9.20
CA GLY A 85 12.74 -5.43 -9.60
C GLY A 85 13.71 -6.56 -9.94
N SER A 86 14.91 -6.16 -10.37
CA SER A 86 16.04 -7.05 -10.70
C SER A 86 17.36 -6.50 -10.12
N PRO A 87 17.93 -7.10 -9.06
CA PRO A 87 17.41 -8.21 -8.27
C PRO A 87 16.09 -7.88 -7.56
N GLU A 88 15.35 -8.94 -7.22
CA GLU A 88 14.04 -8.91 -6.56
C GLU A 88 14.08 -8.25 -5.17
N GLN A 89 13.17 -7.29 -4.95
CA GLN A 89 12.85 -6.69 -3.65
C GLN A 89 11.47 -7.20 -3.19
N THR A 90 11.39 -7.78 -1.99
CA THR A 90 10.17 -8.45 -1.49
C THR A 90 9.22 -7.47 -0.79
N PHE A 91 7.93 -7.63 -1.04
CA PHE A 91 6.86 -6.89 -0.37
C PHE A 91 5.72 -7.81 0.04
N THR A 92 5.19 -7.59 1.24
CA THR A 92 3.90 -8.16 1.66
C THR A 92 2.79 -7.19 1.32
N VAL A 93 1.85 -7.63 0.50
CA VAL A 93 0.76 -6.81 -0.03
C VAL A 93 -0.59 -7.41 0.29
N VAL A 94 -1.61 -6.56 0.24
CA VAL A 94 -3.01 -6.99 0.29
C VAL A 94 -3.51 -7.12 -1.15
N LEU A 95 -4.17 -8.24 -1.44
CA LEU A 95 -4.82 -8.45 -2.72
C LEU A 95 -6.24 -7.87 -2.66
N ASP A 96 -6.35 -6.62 -3.08
CA ASP A 96 -7.60 -5.87 -3.11
C ASP A 96 -8.27 -5.98 -4.48
N THR A 97 -9.36 -6.76 -4.58
CA THR A 97 -10.17 -6.82 -5.81
C THR A 97 -11.02 -5.57 -6.04
N GLY A 98 -11.03 -4.62 -5.09
CA GLY A 98 -11.77 -3.36 -5.14
C GLY A 98 -11.03 -2.21 -5.82
N SER A 99 -9.76 -2.41 -6.21
CA SER A 99 -8.98 -1.39 -6.93
C SER A 99 -8.07 -2.01 -8.02
N PRO A 100 -7.80 -1.30 -9.13
CA PRO A 100 -6.98 -1.81 -10.22
C PRO A 100 -5.48 -1.50 -10.07
N ASP A 101 -5.10 -0.63 -9.13
CA ASP A 101 -3.75 -0.11 -9.02
C ASP A 101 -2.87 -1.01 -8.14
N THR A 102 -1.69 -1.39 -8.64
CA THR A 102 -0.62 -1.96 -7.82
C THR A 102 0.31 -0.84 -7.34
N TRP A 103 0.60 -0.78 -6.05
CA TRP A 103 1.49 0.23 -5.49
C TRP A 103 2.29 -0.29 -4.28
N VAL A 104 3.50 0.25 -4.11
CA VAL A 104 4.39 -0.01 -2.97
C VAL A 104 4.97 1.30 -2.43
N VAL A 105 5.57 1.24 -1.24
CA VAL A 105 6.22 2.42 -0.64
C VAL A 105 7.61 2.61 -1.26
N ASP A 106 7.90 3.82 -1.72
CA ASP A 106 9.22 4.18 -2.22
C ASP A 106 10.15 4.59 -1.07
N TYR A 107 11.45 4.33 -1.21
CA TYR A 107 12.45 4.68 -0.20
C TYR A 107 12.45 6.18 0.15
N THR A 108 12.14 7.06 -0.81
CA THR A 108 12.03 8.51 -0.59
C THR A 108 10.94 8.87 0.41
N CYS A 109 9.94 8.01 0.62
CA CYS A 109 8.91 8.27 1.63
C CYS A 109 9.46 8.37 3.07
N SER A 110 10.61 7.74 3.34
CA SER A 110 11.30 7.85 4.63
C SER A 110 12.65 8.54 4.55
N ALA A 111 13.32 8.59 3.39
CA ALA A 111 14.69 9.07 3.26
C ALA A 111 14.84 10.56 3.59
N ASP A 112 13.83 11.38 3.30
CA ASP A 112 13.93 12.84 3.38
C ASP A 112 13.75 13.40 4.81
N LYS A 113 13.62 12.56 5.83
CA LYS A 113 13.43 12.99 7.23
C LYS A 113 14.31 12.24 8.23
N PRO A 114 15.22 12.93 8.95
CA PRO A 114 16.03 12.33 10.02
C PRO A 114 15.19 11.74 11.15
N LEU A 115 15.76 10.77 11.90
CA LEU A 115 15.03 10.05 12.96
C LEU A 115 14.33 10.98 13.96
N VAL A 116 15.02 12.07 14.32
CA VAL A 116 14.55 13.14 15.23
C VAL A 116 13.21 13.77 14.83
N CYS A 117 12.81 13.69 13.55
CA CYS A 117 11.53 14.26 13.10
C CYS A 117 10.31 13.42 13.50
N ASP A 118 10.47 12.16 13.90
CA ASP A 118 9.34 11.30 14.29
C ASP A 118 8.88 11.52 15.73
N ASP A 119 9.82 11.89 16.60
CA ASP A 119 9.57 12.25 18.00
C ASP A 119 9.57 13.77 18.18
N SER A 120 9.40 14.51 17.07
CA SER A 120 9.63 15.95 17.04
C SER A 120 8.76 16.67 18.07
N ILE A 121 9.43 17.31 19.01
CA ILE A 121 8.86 18.20 20.03
C ILE A 121 8.42 19.54 19.38
N CYS A 122 8.75 19.76 18.10
CA CYS A 122 8.49 21.03 17.41
C CYS A 122 7.02 21.24 17.06
N ASP A 123 6.54 22.48 17.21
CA ASP A 123 5.21 22.93 16.83
C ASP A 123 4.99 22.98 15.31
N GLN A 124 3.77 23.25 14.84
CA GLN A 124 3.43 23.33 13.41
C GLN A 124 3.69 24.75 12.83
N GLY A 125 3.91 24.82 11.52
CA GLY A 125 3.77 26.06 10.76
C GLY A 125 4.90 27.05 11.03
N MET A 126 4.59 28.35 11.07
CA MET A 126 5.63 29.38 11.26
C MET A 126 6.36 29.26 12.59
N ILE A 127 5.70 28.75 13.65
CA ILE A 127 6.34 28.50 14.94
C ILE A 127 7.43 27.44 14.80
N CYS A 128 7.19 26.37 14.04
CA CYS A 128 8.23 25.40 13.70
C CYS A 128 9.42 26.07 13.03
N LYS A 129 9.13 26.91 12.03
CA LYS A 129 10.16 27.55 11.21
C LYS A 129 11.04 28.51 12.01
N ILE A 130 10.54 29.01 13.14
CA ILE A 130 11.28 29.95 14.00
C ILE A 130 11.99 29.22 15.14
N PHE A 131 11.34 28.29 15.81
CA PHE A 131 11.82 27.73 17.09
C PHE A 131 12.36 26.30 16.99
N CYS A 132 12.15 25.59 15.88
CA CYS A 132 12.63 24.22 15.75
C CYS A 132 14.13 24.19 15.42
N PRO A 133 14.97 23.45 16.17
CA PRO A 133 16.40 23.30 15.86
C PRO A 133 16.62 22.57 14.53
N HIS A 134 15.68 21.72 14.11
CA HIS A 134 15.73 20.96 12.87
C HIS A 134 14.63 21.44 11.92
N GLN A 135 14.94 22.47 11.15
CA GLN A 135 14.03 23.07 10.17
C GLN A 135 13.50 22.05 9.14
N VAL A 136 14.26 21.01 8.84
CA VAL A 136 13.87 19.88 7.98
C VAL A 136 12.67 19.07 8.54
N CYS A 137 12.40 19.14 9.84
CA CYS A 137 11.26 18.48 10.45
C CYS A 137 9.96 19.29 10.35
N CYS A 138 10.00 20.52 9.83
CA CYS A 138 8.86 21.42 9.80
C CYS A 138 7.96 21.20 8.59
N GLU A 139 6.71 20.80 8.84
CA GLU A 139 5.66 20.71 7.83
C GLU A 139 4.58 21.79 8.02
N ASP A 140 3.90 22.14 6.92
CA ASP A 140 2.79 23.11 6.92
C ASP A 140 1.55 22.59 7.66
N LYS A 141 1.37 21.26 7.75
CA LYS A 141 0.34 20.56 8.52
C LYS A 141 1.02 19.56 9.46
N LYS A 142 0.58 19.46 10.73
CA LYS A 142 1.17 18.52 11.72
C LYS A 142 1.42 17.13 11.13
N PRO A 143 2.63 16.56 11.28
CA PRO A 143 2.79 15.16 11.59
C PRO A 143 3.04 15.13 13.11
N ARG A 144 1.99 14.99 13.91
CA ARG A 144 2.16 14.80 15.38
C ARG A 144 2.58 13.36 15.73
N LYS A 145 2.91 12.56 14.72
CA LYS A 145 3.12 11.12 14.81
C LYS A 145 4.27 10.72 13.89
N LYS A 146 4.94 9.64 14.31
CA LYS A 146 5.94 8.87 13.56
C LYS A 146 5.62 8.84 12.06
N ASN A 147 6.62 9.12 11.21
CA ASN A 147 6.43 9.07 9.76
C ASN A 147 5.77 7.73 9.38
N PRO A 148 4.60 7.75 8.72
CA PRO A 148 3.81 6.55 8.49
C PRO A 148 4.52 5.56 7.56
N CYS A 149 5.48 6.00 6.75
CA CYS A 149 6.29 5.13 5.91
C CYS A 149 7.38 4.38 6.67
N ARG A 150 7.78 4.84 7.88
CA ARG A 150 8.95 4.28 8.54
C ARG A 150 8.81 2.80 8.81
N GLY A 151 9.92 2.10 8.58
CA GLY A 151 10.16 0.66 8.71
C GLY A 151 9.13 -0.24 8.02
N LYS A 152 8.50 0.26 6.95
CA LYS A 152 7.89 -0.59 5.94
C LYS A 152 8.99 -1.06 4.97
N HIS A 153 8.70 -2.08 4.18
CA HIS A 153 9.56 -2.41 3.04
C HIS A 153 9.48 -1.28 2.01
N TYR A 154 10.65 -0.89 1.50
CA TYR A 154 10.77 0.17 0.52
C TYR A 154 11.24 -0.38 -0.81
N PHE A 155 10.73 0.19 -1.88
CA PHE A 155 11.31 0.05 -3.19
C PHE A 155 12.45 1.06 -3.36
N GLU A 156 13.60 0.56 -3.76
CA GLU A 156 14.77 1.33 -4.13
C GLU A 156 15.04 1.15 -5.63
N SER A 157 14.66 2.13 -6.44
CA SER A 157 14.82 2.09 -7.90
C SER A 157 16.28 1.92 -8.32
N ALA A 158 17.22 2.54 -7.62
CA ALA A 158 18.66 2.42 -7.87
C ALA A 158 19.19 0.98 -7.70
N LYS A 159 18.48 0.11 -6.98
CA LYS A 159 18.82 -1.30 -6.79
C LYS A 159 18.18 -2.23 -7.82
N SER A 160 17.34 -1.71 -8.73
CA SER A 160 16.67 -2.50 -9.77
C SER A 160 17.16 -2.12 -11.17
N SER A 161 17.83 -3.05 -11.85
CA SER A 161 18.27 -2.88 -13.24
C SER A 161 17.11 -2.95 -14.25
N SER A 162 15.94 -3.47 -13.85
CA SER A 162 14.74 -3.53 -14.68
C SER A 162 13.78 -2.36 -14.48
N TYR A 163 14.09 -1.44 -13.56
CA TYR A 163 13.29 -0.25 -13.33
C TYR A 163 13.39 0.74 -14.50
N VAL A 164 12.24 1.24 -14.95
CA VAL A 164 12.15 2.31 -15.94
C VAL A 164 11.30 3.44 -15.36
N PRO A 165 11.85 4.67 -15.18
CA PRO A 165 11.09 5.79 -14.67
C PRO A 165 9.98 6.18 -15.66
N MET A 166 8.84 6.62 -15.13
CA MET A 166 7.74 7.15 -15.94
C MET A 166 7.42 8.58 -15.55
N ASN A 167 6.98 9.37 -16.53
CA ASN A 167 6.48 10.71 -16.27
C ASN A 167 5.09 10.67 -15.65
N GLY A 168 4.83 11.58 -14.73
CA GLY A 168 3.52 11.78 -14.11
C GLY A 168 3.45 11.33 -12.66
N THR A 169 2.46 11.89 -11.97
CA THR A 169 2.19 11.59 -10.56
C THR A 169 1.16 10.48 -10.43
N TRP A 170 1.28 9.69 -9.38
CA TRP A 170 0.28 8.71 -8.95
C TRP A 170 -0.36 9.16 -7.64
N ARG A 171 -1.66 8.91 -7.48
CA ARG A 171 -2.39 9.17 -6.24
C ARG A 171 -3.53 8.17 -6.11
N MET A 172 -3.71 7.67 -4.90
CA MET A 172 -4.88 6.89 -4.53
C MET A 172 -5.53 7.46 -3.26
N GLY A 173 -6.85 7.25 -3.10
CA GLY A 173 -7.54 7.47 -1.82
C GLY A 173 -8.54 6.37 -1.47
N TYR A 174 -8.47 5.84 -0.25
CA TYR A 174 -9.48 4.99 0.35
C TYR A 174 -10.48 5.85 1.14
N ARG A 175 -11.76 5.52 1.08
CA ARG A 175 -12.80 6.19 1.87
C ARG A 175 -12.97 5.47 3.21
N PRO A 176 -13.20 6.19 4.33
CA PRO A 176 -13.33 7.64 4.46
C PRO A 176 -12.00 8.40 4.61
N ARG A 177 -10.90 7.70 4.91
CA ARG A 177 -9.55 8.26 5.10
C ARG A 177 -8.51 7.31 4.52
N GLY A 178 -7.30 7.83 4.31
CA GLY A 178 -6.18 7.10 3.74
C GLY A 178 -5.93 7.53 2.30
N THR A 179 -4.87 8.30 2.10
CA THR A 179 -4.41 8.70 0.76
C THR A 179 -2.93 8.38 0.62
N ALA A 180 -2.54 7.89 -0.55
CA ALA A 180 -1.14 7.76 -0.93
C ALA A 180 -0.86 8.60 -2.18
N HIS A 181 0.31 9.20 -2.22
CA HIS A 181 0.82 10.03 -3.31
C HIS A 181 2.20 9.55 -3.71
N GLY A 182 2.52 9.73 -4.97
CA GLY A 182 3.79 9.29 -5.53
C GLY A 182 3.89 9.54 -7.02
N PHE A 183 4.59 8.64 -7.69
CA PHE A 183 4.84 8.67 -9.12
C PHE A 183 4.68 7.27 -9.70
N PHE A 184 4.51 7.19 -11.02
CA PHE A 184 4.51 5.91 -11.70
C PHE A 184 5.94 5.50 -12.07
N GLY A 185 6.15 4.19 -12.15
CA GLY A 185 7.30 3.60 -12.83
C GLY A 185 6.92 2.24 -13.37
N ASN A 186 7.73 1.73 -14.29
CA ASN A 186 7.63 0.37 -14.77
C ASN A 186 8.72 -0.47 -14.13
N ASP A 187 8.38 -1.67 -13.68
CA ASP A 187 9.37 -2.67 -13.28
C ASP A 187 8.82 -4.09 -13.49
N THR A 188 9.65 -5.11 -13.28
CA THR A 188 9.25 -6.51 -13.28
C THR A 188 8.54 -6.84 -11.97
N LEU A 189 7.23 -7.12 -12.03
CA LEU A 189 6.44 -7.62 -10.91
C LEU A 189 6.42 -9.14 -10.96
N ARG A 190 6.51 -9.79 -9.80
CA ARG A 190 6.31 -11.22 -9.68
C ARG A 190 5.34 -11.52 -8.56
N PHE A 191 4.34 -12.34 -8.84
CA PHE A 191 3.47 -12.89 -7.82
C PHE A 191 4.22 -14.03 -7.12
N GLY A 192 4.20 -14.09 -5.79
CA GLY A 192 4.91 -15.11 -5.00
C GLY A 192 6.18 -14.59 -4.34
N ASP A 193 6.69 -15.37 -3.39
CA ASP A 193 7.97 -15.10 -2.72
C ASP A 193 9.13 -15.54 -3.62
N LYS A 194 10.32 -14.99 -3.38
CA LYS A 194 11.56 -15.35 -4.09
C LYS A 194 11.90 -16.85 -3.97
N SER A 195 11.44 -17.51 -2.91
CA SER A 195 11.65 -18.93 -2.68
C SER A 195 10.58 -19.84 -3.30
N THR A 196 9.53 -19.30 -3.91
CA THR A 196 8.43 -20.07 -4.52
C THR A 196 8.55 -20.08 -6.04
N ALA A 197 7.78 -20.93 -6.72
CA ALA A 197 7.45 -20.65 -8.12
C ALA A 197 6.84 -19.24 -8.17
N GLN A 198 7.09 -18.49 -9.25
CA GLN A 198 6.58 -17.13 -9.40
C GLN A 198 6.00 -16.92 -10.80
N LEU A 199 4.85 -16.26 -10.87
CA LEU A 199 4.34 -15.72 -12.13
C LEU A 199 4.98 -14.35 -12.37
N VAL A 200 5.77 -14.26 -13.45
CA VAL A 200 6.54 -13.06 -13.81
C VAL A 200 5.74 -12.20 -14.78
N VAL A 201 5.57 -10.92 -14.43
CA VAL A 201 4.90 -9.91 -15.24
C VAL A 201 5.88 -8.76 -15.51
N PRO A 202 6.61 -8.80 -16.64
CA PRO A 202 7.57 -7.75 -16.99
C PRO A 202 6.86 -6.44 -17.35
N ALA A 203 7.56 -5.32 -17.20
CA ALA A 203 7.10 -3.99 -17.57
C ALA A 203 5.72 -3.61 -16.96
N THR A 204 5.52 -3.98 -15.69
CA THR A 204 4.29 -3.66 -14.95
C THR A 204 4.36 -2.21 -14.47
N LYS A 205 3.31 -1.45 -14.77
CA LYS A 205 3.12 -0.10 -14.24
C LYS A 205 2.72 -0.16 -12.78
N ILE A 206 3.55 0.43 -11.91
CA ILE A 206 3.39 0.41 -10.44
C ILE A 206 3.38 1.85 -9.93
N GLY A 207 2.55 2.12 -8.92
CA GLY A 207 2.61 3.34 -8.12
C GLY A 207 3.70 3.23 -7.05
N PHE A 208 4.64 4.17 -7.03
CA PHE A 208 5.69 4.26 -6.02
C PHE A 208 5.38 5.41 -5.07
N ALA A 209 4.88 5.08 -3.87
CA ALA A 209 4.39 6.05 -2.91
C ALA A 209 5.55 6.74 -2.18
N ASN A 210 5.74 8.03 -2.42
CA ASN A 210 6.70 8.86 -1.68
C ASN A 210 6.04 9.64 -0.52
N LYS A 211 4.73 9.53 -0.38
CA LYS A 211 3.99 10.07 0.76
C LYS A 211 2.71 9.26 1.00
N ILE A 212 2.47 8.85 2.24
CA ILE A 212 1.22 8.23 2.65
C ILE A 212 0.63 8.95 3.85
N ASP A 213 -0.70 8.93 3.94
CA ASP A 213 -1.42 9.42 5.11
C ASP A 213 -1.22 8.50 6.32
N GLU A 214 -1.32 9.08 7.51
CA GLU A 214 -1.20 8.40 8.80
C GLU A 214 -2.09 7.16 8.91
N PHE A 215 -3.31 7.21 8.38
CA PHE A 215 -4.24 6.09 8.40
C PHE A 215 -3.70 4.83 7.69
N LEU A 216 -2.90 5.00 6.63
CA LEU A 216 -2.23 3.89 5.93
C LEU A 216 -0.91 3.48 6.63
N GLY A 217 -0.34 4.38 7.43
CA GLY A 217 0.84 4.13 8.25
C GLY A 217 0.59 3.10 9.35
N GLU A 218 -0.52 3.25 10.06
CA GLU A 218 -0.91 2.40 11.21
C GLU A 218 -1.03 0.91 10.85
N VAL A 219 -1.16 0.54 9.56
CA VAL A 219 -1.21 -0.87 9.09
C VAL A 219 0.08 -1.66 9.40
N ARG A 220 1.22 -1.00 9.65
CA ARG A 220 2.52 -1.68 9.91
C ARG A 220 2.58 -2.40 11.26
N ASP A 221 1.85 -1.96 12.28
CA ASP A 221 1.95 -2.55 13.62
C ASP A 221 1.37 -3.99 13.70
N TYR A 222 0.91 -4.56 12.58
CA TYR A 222 0.02 -5.72 12.55
C TYR A 222 0.38 -6.81 11.53
N LEU A 223 1.39 -6.59 10.68
CA LEU A 223 1.93 -7.63 9.80
C LEU A 223 3.09 -8.36 10.49
N PRO A 224 3.19 -9.70 10.40
CA PRO A 224 4.35 -10.40 10.93
C PRO A 224 5.62 -9.88 10.25
N ASN A 225 6.67 -9.67 11.05
CA ASN A 225 8.01 -9.32 10.57
C ASN A 225 8.56 -10.40 9.63
#